data_AF-A0A1E3PR59-F1
#
_entry.id   AF-A0A1E3PR59-F1
#
_cell.length_a   1.000
_cell.length_b   1.000
_cell.length_c   1.000
_cell.angle_alpha   90.00
_cell.angle_beta   90.00
_cell.angle_gamma   90.00
#
_symmetry.space_group_name_H-M   'P 1'
#
loop_
_entity.id
_entity.type
_entity.pdbx_description
1 polymer ?
#
loop_
_entity_poly.entity_id
_entity_poly.type
_entity_poly.pdbx_seq_one_letter_code
_entity_poly.pdbx_strand_id
1 'polypeptide(L)'
;DRLVMPKGELLDLNSTWSGVHSLEEGLTSDDGQTHPTLAFEQALDMVFGFVNKNTIIVGHGLENDLNALRLIHEKVVDTAIHYPKFNSYRKRSLKDLAAMYLKREIQHGEHDSSEDAIAAIDIVKVNIG
;
A
#
# COMPACT_ATOMS: atom_id res chain seq x y z
N ASP A 1 3.66 10.10 -3.22
CA ASP A 1 2.69 9.91 -2.12
C ASP A 1 1.89 11.15 -1.80
N ARG A 2 0.79 10.99 -1.04
CA ARG A 2 -0.11 12.07 -0.58
C ARG A 2 -0.67 11.68 0.80
N LEU A 3 -0.84 12.65 1.70
CA LEU A 3 -1.62 12.46 2.93
C LEU A 3 -3.12 12.62 2.65
N VAL A 4 -3.95 11.90 3.41
CA VAL A 4 -5.40 11.92 3.24
C VAL A 4 -6.07 12.12 4.60
N MET A 5 -6.98 13.07 4.67
CA MET A 5 -7.86 13.27 5.82
C MET A 5 -8.96 12.18 5.78
N PRO A 6 -9.04 11.30 6.80
CA PRO A 6 -10.05 10.26 6.83
C PRO A 6 -11.46 10.85 7.05
N LYS A 7 -12.49 10.07 6.70
CA LYS A 7 -13.87 10.41 7.04
C LYS A 7 -14.15 10.10 8.51
N GLY A 8 -14.69 11.09 9.22
CA GLY A 8 -15.09 10.96 10.63
C GLY A 8 -14.21 11.78 11.55
N GLU A 9 -14.38 11.57 12.86
CA GLU A 9 -13.53 12.21 13.88
C GLU A 9 -12.19 11.48 13.97
N LEU A 10 -11.09 12.23 13.82
CA LEU A 10 -9.75 11.71 13.97
C LEU A 10 -9.39 11.65 15.45
N LEU A 11 -9.27 10.44 16.00
CA LEU A 11 -8.92 10.22 17.41
C LEU A 11 -7.41 10.02 17.62
N ASP A 12 -6.74 9.35 16.68
CA ASP A 12 -5.32 9.03 16.75
C ASP A 12 -4.75 8.85 15.34
N LEU A 13 -3.57 9.40 15.07
CA LEU A 13 -2.81 9.23 13.83
C LEU A 13 -2.04 7.91 13.79
N ASN A 14 -1.87 7.28 14.95
CA ASN A 14 -1.14 6.03 15.13
C ASN A 14 0.29 6.12 14.57
N SER A 15 0.98 7.22 14.87
CA SER A 15 2.22 7.64 14.20
C SER A 15 3.34 6.60 14.21
N THR A 16 3.42 5.77 15.25
CA THR A 16 4.38 4.65 15.33
C THR A 16 4.25 3.66 14.17
N TRP A 17 3.04 3.49 13.64
CA TRP A 17 2.76 2.55 12.56
C TRP A 17 2.51 3.25 11.22
N SER A 18 1.93 4.45 11.22
CA SER A 18 1.61 5.18 10.00
C SER A 18 2.74 6.09 9.50
N GLY A 19 3.70 6.46 10.36
CA GLY A 19 4.69 7.49 10.05
C GLY A 19 4.11 8.91 9.95
N VAL A 20 2.80 9.09 10.21
CA VAL A 20 2.11 10.38 10.08
C VAL A 20 2.06 11.07 11.44
N HIS A 21 2.72 12.22 11.54
CA HIS A 21 2.77 13.03 12.77
C HIS A 21 1.87 14.26 12.73
N SER A 22 1.55 14.75 11.54
CA SER A 22 0.64 15.88 11.32
C SER A 22 -0.04 15.72 9.95
N LEU A 23 -1.27 16.23 9.85
CA LEU A 23 -2.00 16.37 8.59
C LEU A 23 -2.10 17.83 8.14
N GLU A 24 -1.66 18.79 8.95
CA GLU A 24 -1.81 20.22 8.64
C GLU A 24 -0.80 20.69 7.58
N GLU A 25 0.44 20.20 7.67
CA GLU A 25 1.57 20.64 6.84
C GLU A 25 1.60 19.96 5.46
N GLY A 26 0.81 18.90 5.28
CA GLY A 26 0.87 18.06 4.08
C GLY A 26 2.11 17.16 4.05
N LEU A 27 2.44 16.65 2.85
CA LEU A 27 3.59 15.76 2.64
C LEU A 27 4.62 16.44 1.75
N THR A 28 5.84 16.58 2.25
CA THR A 28 6.98 17.02 1.43
C THR A 28 7.62 15.80 0.79
N SER A 29 7.67 15.79 -0.55
CA SER A 29 8.33 14.74 -1.32
C SER A 29 9.84 14.95 -1.37
N ASP A 30 10.59 13.93 -1.78
CA ASP A 30 12.07 13.96 -1.84
C ASP A 30 12.63 15.07 -2.76
N ASP A 31 11.83 15.55 -3.71
CA ASP A 31 12.18 16.66 -4.60
C ASP A 31 11.98 18.06 -3.97
N GLY A 32 11.56 18.10 -2.70
CA GLY A 32 11.31 19.32 -1.93
C GLY A 32 9.93 19.94 -2.18
N GLN A 33 9.05 19.32 -2.98
CA GLN A 33 7.69 19.80 -3.17
C GLN A 33 6.77 19.35 -2.04
N THR A 34 6.09 20.31 -1.42
CA THR A 34 5.05 20.04 -0.41
C THR A 34 3.69 19.91 -1.09
N HIS A 35 3.02 18.80 -0.84
CA HIS A 35 1.66 18.52 -1.31
C HIS A 35 0.68 18.59 -0.15
N PRO A 36 -0.44 19.32 -0.29
CA PRO A 36 -1.41 19.43 0.78
C PRO A 36 -2.08 18.08 1.08
N THR A 37 -2.50 17.90 2.34
CA THR A 37 -3.36 16.78 2.72
C THR A 37 -4.68 16.87 1.97
N LEU A 38 -5.07 15.76 1.33
CA LEU A 38 -6.26 15.68 0.51
C LEU A 38 -7.49 15.32 1.34
N ALA A 39 -8.65 15.80 0.92
CA ALA A 39 -9.91 15.21 1.37
C ALA A 39 -10.04 13.77 0.81
N PHE A 40 -10.74 12.90 1.53
CA PHE A 40 -10.93 11.50 1.14
C PHE A 40 -11.45 11.33 -0.29
N GLU A 41 -12.43 12.15 -0.70
CA GLU A 41 -12.98 12.15 -2.06
C GLU A 41 -11.94 12.51 -3.11
N GLN A 42 -11.11 13.51 -2.85
CA GLN A 42 -10.05 13.92 -3.78
C GLN A 42 -8.99 12.82 -3.94
N ALA A 43 -8.67 12.11 -2.85
CA ALA A 43 -7.78 10.96 -2.90
C ALA A 43 -8.37 9.82 -3.76
N LEU A 44 -9.68 9.56 -3.64
CA LEU A 44 -10.36 8.58 -4.49
C LEU A 44 -10.40 8.99 -5.96
N ASP A 45 -10.66 10.26 -6.26
CA ASP A 45 -10.63 10.76 -7.64
C ASP A 45 -9.23 10.57 -8.26
N MET A 46 -8.17 10.79 -7.48
CA MET A 46 -6.80 10.50 -7.91
C MET A 46 -6.59 9.01 -8.18
N VAL A 47 -7.05 8.12 -7.29
CA VAL A 47 -6.97 6.66 -7.51
C VAL A 47 -7.71 6.26 -8.78
N PHE A 48 -8.93 6.78 -9.01
CA PHE A 48 -9.73 6.50 -10.21
C PHE A 48 -9.14 7.08 -11.49
N GLY A 49 -8.26 8.08 -11.40
CA GLY A 49 -7.44 8.54 -12.52
C GLY A 49 -6.51 7.46 -13.08
N PHE A 50 -6.10 6.49 -12.26
CA PHE A 50 -5.21 5.39 -12.65
C PHE A 50 -5.91 4.02 -12.68
N VAL A 51 -6.93 3.85 -11.85
CA VAL A 51 -7.62 2.57 -11.62
C VAL A 51 -9.02 2.61 -12.20
N ASN A 52 -9.30 1.70 -13.12
CA ASN A 52 -10.64 1.43 -13.61
C ASN A 52 -10.95 -0.08 -13.51
N LYS A 53 -12.16 -0.48 -13.89
CA LYS A 53 -12.63 -1.89 -13.84
C LYS A 53 -11.74 -2.90 -14.59
N ASN A 54 -10.88 -2.44 -15.50
CA ASN A 54 -9.96 -3.27 -16.27
C ASN A 54 -8.53 -3.29 -15.72
N THR A 55 -8.18 -2.33 -14.85
CA THR A 55 -6.88 -2.30 -14.17
C THR A 55 -6.78 -3.52 -13.25
N ILE A 56 -5.61 -4.18 -13.22
CA ILE A 56 -5.34 -5.23 -12.23
C ILE A 56 -4.59 -4.58 -11.08
N ILE A 57 -5.16 -4.62 -9.88
CA ILE A 57 -4.51 -4.11 -8.67
C ILE A 57 -3.62 -5.23 -8.12
N VAL A 58 -2.35 -4.92 -7.88
CA VAL A 58 -1.37 -5.87 -7.34
C VAL A 58 -0.85 -5.35 -6.01
N GLY A 59 -0.74 -6.23 -5.01
CA GLY A 59 -0.28 -5.85 -3.67
C GLY A 59 -0.12 -7.02 -2.71
N HIS A 60 -0.04 -6.73 -1.41
CA HIS A 60 0.14 -7.72 -0.35
C HIS A 60 -0.82 -7.45 0.81
N GLY A 61 -1.80 -8.33 1.01
CA GLY A 61 -2.79 -8.17 2.08
C GLY A 61 -3.80 -7.05 1.84
N LEU A 62 -4.22 -6.86 0.58
CA LEU A 62 -4.98 -5.70 0.10
C LEU A 62 -6.40 -5.53 0.68
N GLU A 63 -6.87 -6.49 1.47
CA GLU A 63 -8.20 -6.44 2.09
C GLU A 63 -8.38 -5.17 2.93
N ASN A 64 -7.40 -4.85 3.78
CA ASN A 64 -7.47 -3.67 4.64
C ASN A 64 -7.37 -2.37 3.83
N ASP A 65 -6.51 -2.34 2.81
CA ASP A 65 -6.33 -1.18 1.94
C ASP A 65 -7.60 -0.86 1.14
N LEU A 66 -8.20 -1.87 0.52
CA LEU A 66 -9.44 -1.71 -0.23
C LEU A 66 -10.62 -1.34 0.68
N ASN A 67 -10.67 -1.86 1.90
CA ASN A 67 -11.65 -1.45 2.91
C ASN A 67 -11.47 0.02 3.33
N ALA A 68 -10.22 0.45 3.56
CA ALA A 68 -9.91 1.84 3.90
C ALA A 68 -10.29 2.80 2.76
N LEU A 69 -10.04 2.40 1.51
CA LEU A 69 -10.47 3.13 0.31
C LEU A 69 -11.98 3.02 0.02
N ARG A 70 -12.70 2.13 0.71
CA ARG A 70 -14.11 1.81 0.43
C ARG A 70 -14.33 1.40 -1.04
N LEU A 71 -13.37 0.65 -1.58
CA LEU A 71 -13.32 0.25 -2.98
C LEU A 71 -13.60 -1.25 -3.13
N ILE A 72 -14.56 -1.60 -3.99
CA ILE A 72 -14.76 -2.97 -4.44
C ILE A 72 -14.15 -3.09 -5.84
N HIS A 73 -13.21 -4.02 -6.00
CA HIS A 73 -12.53 -4.25 -7.28
C HIS A 73 -12.36 -5.74 -7.53
N GLU A 74 -12.75 -6.20 -8.73
CA GLU A 74 -12.78 -7.64 -9.04
C GLU A 74 -11.44 -8.19 -9.54
N LYS A 75 -10.57 -7.32 -10.07
CA LYS A 75 -9.29 -7.70 -10.68
C LYS A 75 -8.14 -7.40 -9.73
N VAL A 76 -7.95 -8.28 -8.75
CA VAL A 76 -6.92 -8.14 -7.71
C VAL A 76 -5.98 -9.35 -7.71
N VAL A 77 -4.68 -9.08 -7.66
CA VAL A 77 -3.63 -10.07 -7.39
C VAL A 77 -3.01 -9.75 -6.03
N ASP A 78 -3.41 -10.50 -5.02
CA ASP A 78 -2.88 -10.37 -3.66
C ASP A 78 -1.82 -11.44 -3.39
N THR A 79 -0.57 -11.01 -3.24
CA THR A 79 0.58 -11.89 -2.97
C THR A 79 0.47 -12.62 -1.63
N ALA A 80 -0.22 -12.07 -0.63
CA ALA A 80 -0.41 -12.71 0.67
C ALA A 80 -1.37 -13.92 0.60
N ILE A 81 -2.16 -14.02 -0.48
CA ILE A 81 -3.08 -15.12 -0.78
C ILE A 81 -2.48 -16.05 -1.83
N HIS A 82 -1.87 -15.49 -2.88
CA HIS A 82 -1.38 -16.24 -4.02
C HIS A 82 -0.16 -17.12 -3.68
N TYR A 83 0.68 -16.70 -2.74
CA TYR A 83 1.90 -17.43 -2.37
C TYR A 83 1.70 -18.35 -1.17
N PRO A 84 2.51 -19.42 -1.04
CA PRO A 84 2.40 -20.37 0.06
C PRO A 84 2.49 -19.70 1.42
N LYS A 85 1.55 -20.04 2.29
CA LYS A 85 1.53 -19.53 3.67
C LYS A 85 2.78 -19.94 4.45
N PHE A 86 3.05 -19.23 5.54
CA PHE A 86 4.11 -19.61 6.47
C PHE A 86 3.73 -20.91 7.19
N ASN A 87 2.46 -21.01 7.61
CA ASN A 87 1.83 -22.21 8.12
C ASN A 87 0.30 -22.12 7.90
N SER A 88 -0.46 -23.10 8.42
CA SER A 88 -1.93 -23.17 8.28
C SER A 88 -2.67 -21.91 8.74
N TYR A 89 -2.08 -21.14 9.67
CA TYR A 89 -2.72 -20.01 10.35
C TYR A 89 -2.17 -18.64 9.95
N ARG A 90 -0.95 -18.56 9.40
CA ARG A 90 -0.25 -17.30 9.12
C ARG A 90 0.15 -17.16 7.66
N LYS A 91 -0.32 -16.09 7.02
CA LYS A 91 0.19 -15.62 5.72
C LYS A 91 1.68 -15.28 5.87
N ARG A 92 2.49 -15.44 4.81
CA ARG A 92 3.88 -14.95 4.81
C ARG A 92 3.86 -13.43 4.74
N SER A 93 4.87 -12.80 5.34
CA SER A 93 5.07 -11.37 5.19
C SER A 93 5.59 -11.05 3.78
N LEU A 94 5.38 -9.80 3.32
CA LEU A 94 5.97 -9.31 2.09
C LEU A 94 7.50 -9.40 2.13
N LYS A 95 8.11 -9.11 3.29
CA LYS A 95 9.56 -9.24 3.53
C LYS A 95 10.06 -10.67 3.29
N ASP A 96 9.35 -11.68 3.80
CA ASP A 96 9.71 -13.07 3.57
C ASP A 96 9.63 -13.42 2.07
N LEU A 97 8.57 -12.96 1.39
CA LEU A 97 8.40 -13.22 -0.04
C LEU A 97 9.49 -12.53 -0.87
N ALA A 98 9.83 -11.27 -0.57
CA ALA A 98 10.90 -10.54 -1.23
C ALA A 98 12.26 -11.24 -1.06
N ALA A 99 12.59 -11.69 0.16
CA ALA A 99 13.82 -12.43 0.43
C ALA A 99 13.85 -13.78 -0.31
N MET A 100 12.72 -14.49 -0.36
CA MET A 100 12.62 -15.81 -1.00
C MET A 100 12.75 -15.73 -2.53
N TYR A 101 11.93 -14.87 -3.16
CA TYR A 101 11.73 -14.83 -4.61
C TYR A 101 12.62 -13.81 -5.33
N LEU A 102 12.93 -12.67 -4.68
CA LEU A 102 13.73 -11.60 -5.29
C LEU A 102 15.17 -11.56 -4.78
N LYS A 103 15.50 -12.30 -3.70
CA LYS A 103 16.78 -12.16 -2.97
C LYS A 103 17.04 -10.71 -2.53
N ARG A 104 15.96 -9.99 -2.21
CA ARG A 104 15.97 -8.58 -1.81
C ARG A 104 15.51 -8.45 -0.36
N GLU A 105 16.27 -7.71 0.43
CA GLU A 105 15.79 -7.24 1.74
C GLU A 105 15.04 -5.92 1.54
N ILE A 106 13.91 -5.78 2.23
CA ILE A 106 13.02 -4.61 2.18
C ILE A 106 12.58 -4.26 3.60
N GLN A 107 11.95 -3.10 3.76
CA GLN A 107 11.39 -2.58 5.01
C GLN A 107 12.50 -2.38 6.07
N HIS A 108 13.55 -1.66 5.68
CA HIS A 108 14.61 -1.23 6.59
C HIS A 108 14.26 0.13 7.20
N GLY A 109 13.93 0.15 8.50
CA GLY A 109 13.59 1.40 9.20
C GLY A 109 12.10 1.70 9.15
N GLU A 110 11.74 2.96 8.87
CA GLU A 110 10.36 3.38 8.68
C GLU A 110 9.77 2.77 7.39
N HIS A 111 8.47 2.55 7.40
CA HIS A 111 7.78 1.84 6.33
C HIS A 111 7.56 2.76 5.13
N ASP A 112 8.05 2.35 3.96
CA ASP A 112 7.85 3.06 2.69
C ASP A 112 6.82 2.31 1.82
N SER A 113 5.67 2.95 1.62
CA SER A 113 4.57 2.36 0.83
C SER A 113 4.95 2.10 -0.64
N SER A 114 5.88 2.88 -1.19
CA SER A 114 6.34 2.74 -2.56
C SER A 114 7.25 1.53 -2.74
N GLU A 115 8.15 1.27 -1.77
CA GLU A 115 9.01 0.08 -1.74
C GLU A 115 8.16 -1.20 -1.71
N ASP A 116 7.12 -1.21 -0.87
CA ASP A 116 6.19 -2.32 -0.72
C ASP A 116 5.40 -2.59 -2.01
N ALA A 117 4.87 -1.55 -2.64
CA ALA A 117 4.15 -1.68 -3.91
C ALA A 117 5.04 -2.26 -5.01
N ILE A 118 6.30 -1.80 -5.10
CA ILE A 118 7.30 -2.31 -6.05
C ILE A 118 7.64 -3.76 -5.73
N ALA A 119 7.84 -4.13 -4.46
CA ALA A 119 8.10 -5.51 -4.06
C ALA A 119 6.97 -6.45 -4.46
N ALA A 120 5.73 -6.08 -4.20
CA ALA A 120 4.58 -6.91 -4.52
C ALA A 120 4.48 -7.19 -6.02
N ILE A 121 4.65 -6.17 -6.87
CA ILE A 121 4.57 -6.36 -8.33
C ILE A 121 5.77 -7.14 -8.88
N ASP A 122 6.97 -6.93 -8.35
CA ASP A 122 8.17 -7.67 -8.75
C ASP A 122 8.04 -9.16 -8.41
N ILE A 123 7.54 -9.48 -7.21
CA ILE A 123 7.25 -10.87 -6.79
C ILE A 123 6.31 -11.54 -7.80
N VAL A 124 5.21 -10.88 -8.18
CA VAL A 124 4.24 -11.44 -9.15
C VAL A 124 4.89 -11.68 -10.52
N LYS A 125 5.75 -10.76 -10.99
CA LYS A 125 6.42 -10.87 -12.29
C LYS A 125 7.36 -12.07 -12.39
N VAL A 126 7.95 -12.54 -11.28
CA VAL A 126 8.81 -13.74 -11.28
C VAL A 126 8.10 -14.97 -11.85
N ASN A 127 6.79 -15.09 -11.64
CA ASN A 127 6.01 -16.24 -12.09
C ASN A 127 5.38 -16.06 -13.48
N ILE A 128 5.65 -14.95 -14.18
CA ILE A 128 5.09 -14.62 -15.51
C ILE A 128 6.14 -14.86 -16.62
N GLY A 129 7.31 -15.42 -16.27
CA GLY A 129 8.38 -15.80 -17.21
C GLY A 129 8.25 -17.23 -17.75
#